data_AF-A0A6L8GAD3-F1
#
_entry.id   AF-A0A6L8GAD3-F1
#
_cell.length_a   1.000
_cell.length_b   1.000
_cell.length_c   1.000
_cell.angle_alpha   90.00
_cell.angle_beta   90.00
_cell.angle_gamma   90.00
#
_symmetry.space_group_name_H-M   'P 1'
#
loop_
_entity.id
_entity.type
_entity.pdbx_description
1 polymer ?
#
loop_
_entity_poly.entity_id
_entity_poly.type
_entity_poly.pdbx_seq_one_letter_code
_entity_poly.pdbx_strand_id
1 'polypeptide(L)'
;MTIRSLFATRVYHARLPDEVDVRELQVSCRSIADDDEAGQRWCEENGFPGYTSHSSLADLPWRFPIFEQVRNALDRHVADFAEELAFDLEGRPLVLEDLWINILPEGGIHTSHIHPQSVISGTIYVAMPEGSAALKLEDPRLAMMMA
;
A
#
# COMPACT_ATOMS: atom_id res chain seq x y z
N MET A 1 -39.52 11.45 7.80
CA MET A 1 -38.66 10.25 7.78
C MET A 1 -37.25 10.70 8.09
N THR A 2 -36.57 10.06 9.04
CA THR A 2 -35.16 10.36 9.38
C THR A 2 -34.30 9.14 9.02
N ILE A 3 -33.19 9.38 8.32
CA ILE A 3 -32.23 8.35 7.91
C ILE A 3 -30.92 8.61 8.66
N ARG A 4 -30.25 7.56 9.15
CA ARG A 4 -28.96 7.64 9.82
C ARG A 4 -27.99 6.62 9.23
N SER A 5 -26.76 7.04 8.92
CA SER A 5 -25.67 6.16 8.53
C SER A 5 -24.92 5.70 9.78
N LEU A 6 -24.72 4.39 9.94
CA LEU A 6 -24.04 3.80 11.09
C LEU A 6 -22.96 2.82 10.61
N PHE A 7 -21.87 2.69 11.38
CA PHE A 7 -20.79 1.73 11.16
C PHE A 7 -20.13 1.81 9.77
N ALA A 8 -19.84 3.04 9.31
CA ALA A 8 -19.26 3.27 8.00
C ALA A 8 -17.76 2.92 7.97
N THR A 9 -17.33 2.20 6.94
CA THR A 9 -15.92 2.07 6.57
C THR A 9 -15.46 3.37 5.91
N ARG A 10 -14.33 3.94 6.38
CA ARG A 10 -13.71 5.13 5.79
C ARG A 10 -12.60 4.71 4.83
N VAL A 11 -12.47 5.41 3.71
CA VAL A 11 -11.39 5.22 2.73
C VAL A 11 -10.69 6.55 2.56
N TYR A 12 -9.38 6.57 2.83
CA TYR A 12 -8.53 7.73 2.66
C TYR A 12 -7.97 7.76 1.23
N HIS A 13 -8.07 8.90 0.55
CA HIS A 13 -7.48 9.11 -0.77
C HIS A 13 -6.95 10.54 -0.86
N ALA A 14 -5.64 10.66 -1.01
CA ALA A 14 -4.95 11.93 -1.17
C ALA A 14 -3.79 11.79 -2.15
N ARG A 15 -3.27 12.93 -2.62
CA ARG A 15 -2.07 12.99 -3.43
C ARG A 15 -0.84 12.90 -2.53
N LEU A 16 0.17 12.17 -2.99
CA LEU A 16 1.50 12.22 -2.38
C LEU A 16 2.04 13.67 -2.46
N PRO A 17 2.65 14.19 -1.38
CA PRO A 17 3.05 15.57 -1.35
C PRO A 17 4.28 15.79 -2.25
N ASP A 18 4.42 17.01 -2.78
CA ASP A 18 5.34 17.31 -3.88
C ASP A 18 6.83 17.17 -3.49
N GLU A 19 7.16 17.07 -2.21
CA GLU A 19 8.52 16.72 -1.74
C GLU A 19 8.98 15.32 -2.14
N VAL A 20 8.07 14.39 -2.45
CA VAL A 20 8.44 13.08 -2.98
C VAL A 20 8.46 13.15 -4.50
N ASP A 21 9.65 13.15 -5.10
CA ASP A 21 9.78 13.12 -6.57
C ASP A 21 9.31 11.75 -7.10
N VAL A 22 8.11 11.74 -7.69
CA VAL A 22 7.49 10.53 -8.25
C VAL A 22 8.31 9.95 -9.40
N ARG A 23 9.05 10.78 -10.17
CA ARG A 23 9.90 10.29 -11.25
C ARG A 23 11.12 9.57 -10.68
N GLU A 24 11.75 10.14 -9.66
CA GLU A 24 12.84 9.48 -8.94
C GLU A 24 12.34 8.16 -8.33
N LEU A 25 11.20 8.19 -7.63
CA LEU A 25 10.59 7.00 -7.03
C LEU A 25 10.33 5.90 -8.08
N GLN A 26 9.80 6.27 -9.26
CA GLN A 26 9.58 5.31 -10.34
C GLN A 26 10.87 4.66 -10.84
N VAL A 27 11.93 5.45 -11.03
CA VAL A 27 13.24 4.94 -11.47
C VAL A 27 13.84 4.05 -10.39
N SER A 28 13.77 4.45 -9.12
CA SER A 28 14.26 3.66 -8.00
C SER A 28 13.52 2.32 -7.87
N CYS A 29 12.18 2.30 -7.98
CA CYS A 29 11.41 1.06 -7.96
C CYS A 29 11.88 0.06 -9.04
N ARG A 30 12.14 0.55 -10.26
CA ARG A 30 12.62 -0.29 -11.37
C ARG A 30 14.04 -0.79 -11.12
N SER A 31 14.96 0.09 -10.75
CA SER A 31 16.35 -0.29 -10.45
C SER A 31 16.44 -1.32 -9.33
N ILE A 32 15.65 -1.16 -8.26
CA ILE A 32 15.62 -2.12 -7.15
C ILE A 32 15.08 -3.47 -7.63
N ALA A 33 13.99 -3.47 -8.40
CA ALA A 33 13.42 -4.71 -8.92
C ALA A 33 14.38 -5.43 -9.87
N ASP A 34 15.12 -4.70 -10.70
CA ASP A 34 16.11 -5.27 -11.63
C ASP A 34 17.33 -5.88 -10.89
N ASP A 35 17.74 -5.29 -9.77
CA ASP A 35 18.89 -5.75 -8.97
C ASP A 35 18.53 -6.85 -7.94
N ASP A 36 17.27 -6.95 -7.52
CA ASP A 36 16.81 -7.89 -6.50
C ASP A 36 16.54 -9.30 -7.05
N GLU A 37 17.61 -10.01 -7.38
CA GLU A 37 17.51 -11.39 -7.89
C GLU A 37 16.81 -12.36 -6.92
N ALA A 38 16.87 -12.11 -5.61
CA ALA A 38 16.21 -12.95 -4.62
C ALA A 38 14.68 -12.78 -4.69
N GLY A 39 14.19 -11.54 -4.79
CA GLY A 39 12.78 -11.25 -5.00
C GLY A 39 12.27 -11.78 -6.34
N GLN A 40 13.06 -11.64 -7.41
CA GLN A 40 12.72 -12.20 -8.73
C GLN A 40 12.53 -13.72 -8.67
N ARG A 41 13.52 -14.46 -8.13
CA ARG A 41 13.44 -15.92 -7.98
C ARG A 41 12.24 -16.33 -7.13
N TRP A 42 12.00 -15.62 -6.02
CA TRP A 42 10.84 -15.91 -5.18
C TRP A 42 9.53 -15.72 -5.94
N CYS A 43 9.39 -14.67 -6.74
CA CYS A 43 8.20 -14.43 -7.55
C CYS A 43 7.98 -15.56 -8.57
N GLU A 44 9.03 -16.01 -9.25
CA GLU A 44 8.97 -17.14 -10.18
C GLU A 44 8.59 -18.45 -9.49
N GLU A 45 9.24 -18.78 -8.38
CA GLU A 45 9.00 -20.02 -7.62
C GLU A 45 7.59 -20.10 -7.04
N ASN A 46 7.00 -18.96 -6.68
CA ASN A 46 5.66 -18.88 -6.09
C ASN A 46 4.56 -18.54 -7.11
N GLY A 47 4.89 -18.42 -8.40
CA GLY A 47 3.93 -18.03 -9.43
C GLY A 47 3.30 -16.66 -9.18
N PHE A 48 4.03 -15.76 -8.53
CA PHE A 48 3.58 -14.40 -8.25
C PHE A 48 3.52 -13.60 -9.56
N PRO A 49 2.40 -12.94 -9.89
CA PRO A 49 2.31 -12.16 -11.12
C PRO A 49 3.14 -10.88 -11.02
N GLY A 50 4.22 -10.81 -11.80
CA GLY A 50 5.12 -9.66 -11.81
C GLY A 50 6.20 -9.76 -10.73
N TYR A 51 6.49 -8.64 -10.08
CA TYR A 51 7.51 -8.53 -9.04
C TYR A 51 6.92 -7.96 -7.75
N THR A 52 7.33 -8.53 -6.62
CA THR A 52 7.18 -7.93 -5.29
C THR A 52 8.49 -7.98 -4.53
N SER A 53 8.81 -6.92 -3.79
CA SER A 53 9.96 -6.90 -2.87
C SER A 53 9.62 -7.42 -1.47
N HIS A 54 8.37 -7.81 -1.22
CA HIS A 54 7.87 -8.11 0.12
C HIS A 54 8.61 -9.27 0.81
N SER A 55 9.04 -10.27 0.03
CA SER A 55 9.74 -11.46 0.52
C SER A 55 11.26 -11.33 0.56
N SER A 56 11.82 -10.23 0.04
CA SER A 56 13.26 -10.07 -0.20
C SER A 56 13.88 -8.85 0.48
N LEU A 57 13.11 -7.75 0.64
CA LEU A 57 13.61 -6.48 1.17
C LEU A 57 12.69 -5.98 2.30
N ALA A 58 13.21 -5.95 3.53
CA ALA A 58 12.49 -5.49 4.72
C ALA A 58 12.86 -4.06 5.16
N ASP A 59 13.84 -3.44 4.52
CA ASP A 59 14.53 -2.24 5.00
C ASP A 59 14.65 -1.13 3.94
N LEU A 60 13.69 -1.05 3.00
CA LEU A 60 13.68 -0.06 1.91
C LEU A 60 13.94 1.39 2.39
N PRO A 61 13.25 1.92 3.44
CA PRO A 61 13.50 3.29 3.91
C PRO A 61 14.90 3.50 4.47
N TRP A 62 15.56 2.45 4.95
CA TRP A 62 16.92 2.53 5.48
C TRP A 62 17.96 2.52 4.35
N ARG A 63 17.70 1.75 3.28
CA ARG A 63 18.62 1.56 2.16
C ARG A 63 18.58 2.70 1.14
N PHE A 64 17.41 3.30 0.94
CA PHE A 64 17.15 4.19 -0.18
C PHE A 64 16.53 5.51 0.29
N PRO A 65 17.21 6.67 0.14
CA PRO A 65 16.72 7.96 0.64
C PRO A 65 15.31 8.34 0.15
N ILE A 66 14.95 8.01 -1.09
CA ILE A 66 13.61 8.27 -1.62
C ILE A 66 12.51 7.51 -0.86
N PHE A 67 12.80 6.31 -0.34
CA PHE A 67 11.84 5.54 0.47
C PHE A 67 11.76 6.06 1.91
N GLU A 68 12.82 6.71 2.43
CA GLU A 68 12.72 7.46 3.68
C GLU A 68 11.77 8.66 3.54
N GLN A 69 11.86 9.39 2.42
CA GLN A 69 10.93 10.49 2.13
C GLN A 69 9.49 9.97 2.00
N VAL A 70 9.27 8.84 1.33
CA VAL A 70 7.97 8.17 1.26
C VAL A 70 7.46 7.80 2.66
N ARG A 71 8.29 7.18 3.52
CA ARG A 71 7.90 6.86 4.90
C ARG A 71 7.43 8.11 5.65
N ASN A 72 8.22 9.18 5.61
CA ASN A 72 7.88 10.42 6.33
C ASN A 72 6.58 11.07 5.80
N ALA A 73 6.31 10.95 4.49
CA ALA A 73 5.04 11.38 3.91
C ALA A 73 3.87 10.51 4.38
N LEU A 74 4.05 9.18 4.39
CA LEU A 74 3.06 8.22 4.87
C LEU A 74 2.74 8.39 6.36
N ASP A 75 3.74 8.64 7.21
CA ASP A 75 3.55 8.86 8.64
C ASP A 75 2.57 10.02 8.90
N ARG A 76 2.65 11.10 8.12
CA ARG A 76 1.68 12.22 8.19
C ARG A 76 0.30 11.81 7.71
N HIS A 77 0.20 11.14 6.56
CA HIS A 77 -1.09 10.68 6.05
C HIS A 77 -1.80 9.71 7.01
N VAL A 78 -1.03 8.81 7.63
CA VAL A 78 -1.54 7.83 8.60
C VAL A 78 -1.96 8.52 9.89
N ALA A 79 -1.22 9.52 10.37
CA ALA A 79 -1.59 10.32 11.53
C ALA A 79 -2.92 11.07 11.29
N ASP A 80 -3.04 11.76 10.16
CA ASP A 80 -4.27 12.48 9.79
C ASP A 80 -5.47 11.52 9.67
N PHE A 81 -5.25 10.34 9.09
CA PHE A 81 -6.32 9.36 8.95
C PHE A 81 -6.71 8.71 10.28
N ALA A 82 -5.75 8.47 11.18
CA ALA A 82 -6.04 7.96 12.52
C ALA A 82 -6.85 8.96 13.35
N GLU A 83 -6.60 10.26 13.18
CA GLU A 83 -7.40 11.33 13.80
C GLU A 83 -8.84 11.33 13.26
N GLU A 84 -9.04 11.24 11.93
CA GLU A 84 -10.37 11.14 11.30
C GLU A 84 -11.13 9.87 11.74
N LEU A 85 -10.42 8.77 11.97
CA LEU A 85 -10.99 7.52 12.50
C LEU A 85 -11.27 7.59 14.01
N ALA A 86 -10.83 8.65 14.69
CA ALA A 86 -10.95 8.85 16.13
C ALA A 86 -10.36 7.69 16.96
N PHE A 87 -9.20 7.17 16.55
CA PHE A 87 -8.49 6.16 17.35
C PHE A 87 -7.96 6.76 18.65
N ASP A 88 -8.22 6.06 19.77
CA ASP A 88 -7.52 6.32 21.03
C ASP A 88 -6.19 5.57 21.03
N LEU A 89 -5.12 6.30 20.75
CA LEU A 89 -3.77 5.74 20.63
C LEU A 89 -2.96 5.79 21.93
N GLU A 90 -3.51 6.36 23.02
CA GLU A 90 -2.82 6.48 24.32
C GLU A 90 -1.39 7.08 24.22
N GLY A 91 -1.19 8.01 23.28
CA GLY A 91 0.11 8.65 23.03
C GLY A 91 1.14 7.81 22.27
N ARG A 92 0.75 6.64 21.75
CA ARG A 92 1.62 5.78 20.91
C ARG A 92 1.32 6.03 19.43
N PRO A 93 2.27 6.55 18.62
CA PRO A 93 2.00 6.74 17.20
C PRO A 93 1.86 5.38 16.49
N LEU A 94 1.07 5.36 15.43
CA LEU A 94 1.16 4.28 14.45
C LEU A 94 2.50 4.41 13.72
N VAL A 95 3.19 3.28 13.55
CA VAL A 95 4.51 3.22 12.93
C VAL A 95 4.46 2.28 11.74
N LEU A 96 5.22 2.62 10.69
CA LEU A 96 5.38 1.76 9.53
C LEU A 96 6.06 0.44 9.95
N GLU A 97 5.36 -0.67 9.72
CA GLU A 97 5.90 -2.03 9.93
C GLU A 97 6.52 -2.56 8.64
N ASP A 98 5.73 -2.61 7.56
CA ASP A 98 6.14 -3.15 6.27
C ASP A 98 5.94 -2.12 5.13
N LEU A 99 6.89 -2.09 4.19
CA LEU A 99 6.80 -1.34 2.94
C LEU A 99 7.47 -2.14 1.83
N TRP A 100 6.76 -2.34 0.73
CA TRP A 100 7.26 -3.11 -0.41
C TRP A 100 6.85 -2.50 -1.75
N ILE A 101 7.59 -2.88 -2.79
CA ILE A 101 7.35 -2.49 -4.18
C ILE A 101 6.52 -3.59 -4.84
N ASN A 102 5.55 -3.22 -5.67
CA ASN A 102 4.95 -4.13 -6.65
C ASN A 102 5.13 -3.57 -8.06
N ILE A 103 5.53 -4.41 -9.02
CA ILE A 103 5.54 -4.09 -10.44
C ILE A 103 4.71 -5.15 -11.15
N LEU A 104 3.51 -4.76 -11.57
CA LEU A 104 2.52 -5.67 -12.15
C LEU A 104 2.56 -5.55 -13.69
N PRO A 105 2.80 -6.65 -14.43
CA PRO A 105 2.70 -6.66 -15.88
C PRO A 105 1.24 -6.63 -16.34
N GLU A 106 1.03 -6.45 -17.63
CA GLU A 106 -0.29 -6.56 -18.25
C GLU A 106 -0.95 -7.90 -17.90
N GLY A 107 -2.21 -7.85 -17.47
CA GLY A 107 -2.97 -9.04 -17.05
C GLY A 107 -2.64 -9.57 -15.65
N GLY A 108 -1.63 -9.03 -14.96
CA GLY A 108 -1.34 -9.39 -13.57
C GLY A 108 -2.48 -8.97 -12.64
N ILE A 109 -2.78 -9.79 -11.63
CA ILE A 109 -3.81 -9.50 -10.62
C ILE A 109 -3.34 -9.91 -9.23
N HIS A 110 -3.81 -9.22 -8.21
CA HIS A 110 -3.78 -9.70 -6.83
C HIS A 110 -5.18 -10.15 -6.43
N THR A 111 -5.27 -11.32 -5.81
CA THR A 111 -6.55 -11.85 -5.30
C THR A 111 -7.02 -11.06 -4.09
N SER A 112 -8.30 -11.19 -3.75
CA SER A 112 -8.87 -10.57 -2.53
C SER A 112 -8.12 -11.07 -1.30
N HIS A 113 -7.66 -10.16 -0.46
CA HIS A 113 -6.93 -10.46 0.77
C HIS A 113 -7.07 -9.32 1.79
N ILE A 114 -6.66 -9.60 3.03
CA ILE A 114 -6.48 -8.62 4.11
C ILE A 114 -5.01 -8.62 4.55
N HIS A 115 -4.59 -7.63 5.33
CA HIS A 115 -3.28 -7.60 5.98
C HIS A 115 -3.45 -7.94 7.46
N PRO A 116 -3.17 -9.20 7.88
CA PRO A 116 -3.30 -9.60 9.26
C PRO A 116 -2.36 -8.78 10.15
N GLN A 117 -2.78 -8.53 11.39
CA GLN A 117 -1.96 -7.86 12.42
C GLN A 117 -1.61 -6.39 12.14
N SER A 118 -2.04 -5.82 11.01
CA SER A 118 -1.90 -4.39 10.70
C SER A 118 -3.12 -3.58 11.16
N VAL A 119 -2.91 -2.29 11.50
CA VAL A 119 -3.98 -1.35 11.86
C VAL A 119 -4.48 -0.57 10.63
N ILE A 120 -3.54 -0.01 9.85
CA ILE A 120 -3.80 0.71 8.61
C ILE A 120 -2.94 0.11 7.51
N SER A 121 -3.57 -0.18 6.37
CA SER A 121 -2.91 -0.59 5.13
C SER A 121 -3.15 0.46 4.06
N GLY A 122 -2.18 0.64 3.16
CA GLY A 122 -2.26 1.63 2.11
C GLY A 122 -1.45 1.26 0.87
N THR A 123 -1.62 2.02 -0.20
CA THR A 123 -0.83 1.88 -1.42
C THR A 123 -0.58 3.26 -2.03
N ILE A 124 0.61 3.45 -2.59
CA ILE A 124 0.96 4.61 -3.42
C ILE A 124 1.07 4.12 -4.86
N TYR A 125 0.34 4.78 -5.76
CA TYR A 125 0.44 4.52 -7.20
C TYR A 125 1.58 5.35 -7.81
N VAL A 126 2.65 4.67 -8.25
CA VAL A 126 3.84 5.32 -8.81
C VAL A 126 3.72 5.51 -10.32
N ALA A 127 3.28 4.48 -11.04
CA ALA A 127 3.05 4.54 -12.48
C ALA A 127 1.77 3.74 -12.84
N MET A 128 0.83 4.40 -13.49
CA MET A 128 -0.46 3.83 -13.89
C MET A 128 -0.63 3.97 -15.41
N PRO A 129 -0.42 2.89 -16.19
CA PRO A 129 -0.74 2.87 -17.61
C PRO A 129 -2.20 3.26 -17.89
N GLU A 130 -2.46 3.76 -19.10
CA GLU A 130 -3.82 4.04 -19.54
C GLU A 130 -4.67 2.75 -19.51
N GLY A 131 -5.89 2.84 -18.96
CA GLY A 131 -6.79 1.70 -18.83
C GLY A 131 -6.53 0.79 -17.63
N SER A 132 -5.53 1.06 -16.79
CA SER A 132 -5.34 0.32 -15.53
C SER A 132 -6.53 0.46 -14.60
N ALA A 133 -7.04 -0.67 -14.11
CA ALA A 133 -8.07 -0.68 -13.07
C ALA A 133 -7.47 -0.27 -11.72
N ALA A 134 -8.24 0.50 -10.94
CA ALA A 134 -7.89 0.85 -9.58
C ALA A 134 -8.16 -0.30 -8.59
N LEU A 135 -7.86 -0.06 -7.32
CA LEU A 135 -8.18 -0.99 -6.22
C LEU A 135 -9.69 -1.27 -6.14
N LYS A 136 -10.04 -2.56 -6.03
CA LYS A 136 -11.40 -3.01 -5.71
C LYS A 136 -11.49 -3.31 -4.22
N LEU A 137 -12.38 -2.62 -3.51
CA LEU A 137 -12.70 -2.87 -2.10
C LEU A 137 -14.03 -3.64 -2.00
N GLU A 138 -14.08 -4.63 -1.11
CA GLU A 138 -15.27 -5.46 -0.87
C GLU A 138 -15.97 -5.04 0.43
N ASP A 139 -17.31 -5.08 0.46
CA ASP A 139 -18.06 -4.75 1.68
C ASP A 139 -17.71 -5.76 2.78
N PRO A 140 -17.22 -5.33 3.96
CA PRO A 140 -16.83 -6.24 5.04
C PRO A 140 -18.01 -7.06 5.57
N ARG A 141 -19.25 -6.68 5.26
CA ARG A 141 -20.47 -7.40 5.63
C ARG A 141 -20.95 -8.35 4.55
N LEU A 142 -20.24 -8.48 3.41
CA LEU A 142 -20.70 -9.26 2.26
C LEU A 142 -21.12 -10.69 2.65
N ALA A 143 -20.33 -11.36 3.50
CA ALA A 143 -20.65 -12.71 3.98
C ALA A 143 -21.96 -12.79 4.79
N MET A 144 -22.47 -11.67 5.31
CA MET A 144 -23.75 -11.58 6.02
C MET A 144 -24.93 -11.24 5.08
N MET A 145 -24.65 -10.90 3.83
CA MET A 145 -25.63 -10.43 2.84
C MET A 145 -25.84 -11.41 1.68
N MET A 146 -25.05 -12.47 1.60
CA MET A 146 -25.26 -13.56 0.63
C MET A 146 -26.02 -14.71 1.32
N ALA A 147 -27.12 -15.13 0.71
CA ALA A 147 -27.93 -16.29 1.14
C ALA A 147 -27.51 -17.56 0.42
#